data_AF-A0A969T5Q0-F1
#
_entry.id   AF-A0A969T5Q0-F1
#
_cell.length_a   1.000
_cell.length_b   1.000
_cell.length_c   1.000
_cell.angle_alpha   90.00
_cell.angle_beta   90.00
_cell.angle_gamma   90.00
#
_symmetry.space_group_name_H-M   'P 1'
#
loop_
_entity.id
_entity.type
_entity.pdbx_description
1 polymer ?
#
loop_
_entity_poly.entity_id
_entity_poly.type
_entity_poly.pdbx_seq_one_letter_code
_entity_poly.pdbx_strand_id
1 'polypeptide(L)'
;MFFGSSCQDFLEVNETNPNNPSKVAPKLLLPAALNSVATTMNNPRRFDFVYLWHGLWSISAGYSQPQALVQYRLTNSNYQNAFNEFFIAGQNLTEIENAAEGVPQNDNFKAIAMIMKVYIFQNLVDCWGDVPYFEAFKSGDGNLKPKYDDQQEIYEDLVVKLDEAMSIIANAPIDAEELDESSDIICGGNMMIWQKFANTLKLRILIHQSGMSGRDSYISTALATTSSIGYLGAGESVLSNPGYLVSAGK
;
A
#
# COMPACT_ATOMS: atom_id res chain seq x y z
N MET A 1 45.72 15.91 -46.14
CA MET A 1 44.75 16.43 -45.16
C MET A 1 43.59 15.44 -45.12
N PHE A 2 43.70 14.43 -44.25
CA PHE A 2 42.66 13.42 -44.05
C PHE A 2 41.79 13.89 -42.88
N PHE A 3 40.52 14.21 -43.16
CA PHE A 3 39.52 14.45 -42.13
C PHE A 3 39.03 13.10 -41.61
N GLY A 4 39.46 12.71 -40.41
CA GLY A 4 38.92 11.55 -39.70
C GLY A 4 37.63 11.94 -38.99
N SER A 5 36.50 11.41 -39.45
CA SER A 5 35.26 11.38 -38.66
C SER A 5 35.46 10.35 -37.55
N SER A 6 35.68 10.83 -36.32
CA SER A 6 35.89 10.02 -35.13
C SER A 6 34.56 9.80 -34.44
N CYS A 7 34.15 8.54 -34.30
CA CYS A 7 32.89 8.08 -33.71
C CYS A 7 32.54 8.79 -32.39
N GLN A 8 31.45 9.57 -32.38
CA GLN A 8 30.79 9.97 -31.14
C GLN A 8 29.84 8.88 -30.61
N ASP A 9 29.32 8.00 -31.49
CA ASP A 9 28.37 6.93 -31.12
C ASP A 9 28.94 5.84 -30.21
N PHE A 10 30.27 5.67 -30.10
CA PHE A 10 30.85 4.68 -29.17
C PHE A 10 30.75 5.12 -27.70
N LEU A 11 30.54 6.41 -27.45
CA LEU A 11 30.35 6.95 -26.10
C LEU A 11 28.87 7.10 -25.74
N GLU A 12 27.96 6.90 -26.70
CA GLU A 12 26.52 6.77 -26.46
C GLU A 12 26.12 5.34 -26.08
N VAL A 13 26.98 4.63 -25.31
CA VAL A 13 26.52 3.50 -24.51
C VAL A 13 25.71 4.09 -23.35
N ASN A 14 24.50 4.56 -23.65
CA ASN A 14 23.51 4.99 -22.68
C ASN A 14 23.37 3.88 -21.63
N GLU A 15 24.03 4.06 -20.49
CA GLU A 15 23.57 4.04 -19.09
C GLU A 15 22.34 3.21 -18.70
N THR A 16 21.99 2.22 -19.51
CA THR A 16 20.91 1.28 -19.24
C THR A 16 21.60 0.05 -18.71
N ASN A 17 21.65 -0.07 -17.37
CA ASN A 17 22.21 -1.24 -16.72
C ASN A 17 21.59 -2.50 -17.34
N PRO A 18 22.36 -3.36 -18.05
CA PRO A 18 21.79 -4.53 -18.73
C PRO A 18 21.20 -5.55 -17.75
N ASN A 19 21.46 -5.40 -16.45
CA ASN A 19 20.89 -6.21 -15.38
C ASN A 19 19.65 -5.58 -14.73
N ASN A 20 19.21 -4.39 -15.17
CA ASN A 20 18.03 -3.71 -14.62
C ASN A 20 17.12 -3.19 -15.77
N PRO A 21 15.87 -3.68 -15.89
CA PRO A 21 14.95 -3.21 -16.92
C PRO A 21 14.68 -1.71 -16.80
N SER A 22 14.73 -0.98 -17.92
CA SER A 22 14.52 0.47 -17.96
C SER A 22 13.08 0.91 -17.73
N LYS A 23 12.10 0.03 -18.03
CA LYS A 23 10.68 0.15 -17.68
C LYS A 23 10.11 -1.24 -17.45
N VAL A 24 9.43 -1.43 -16.30
CA VAL A 24 8.80 -2.70 -15.95
C VAL A 24 7.29 -2.53 -16.04
N ALA A 25 6.61 -3.47 -16.70
CA ALA A 25 5.16 -3.45 -16.79
C ALA A 25 4.51 -3.63 -15.40
N PRO A 26 3.43 -2.90 -15.07
CA PRO A 26 2.70 -3.05 -13.81
C PRO A 26 2.35 -4.50 -13.45
N LYS A 27 2.03 -5.32 -14.45
CA LYS A 27 1.74 -6.75 -14.32
C LYS A 27 2.85 -7.56 -13.63
N LEU A 28 4.11 -7.18 -13.81
CA LEU A 28 5.25 -7.84 -13.19
C LEU A 28 5.60 -7.26 -11.82
N LEU A 29 5.22 -6.00 -11.55
CA LEU A 29 5.49 -5.31 -10.30
C LEU A 29 4.46 -5.64 -9.22
N LEU A 30 3.18 -5.70 -9.60
CA LEU A 30 2.06 -5.87 -8.68
C LEU A 30 2.20 -7.07 -7.73
N PRO A 31 2.47 -8.31 -8.19
CA PRO A 31 2.51 -9.46 -7.28
C PRO A 31 3.63 -9.32 -6.23
N ALA A 32 4.78 -8.76 -6.62
CA ALA A 32 5.89 -8.51 -5.71
C ALA A 32 5.55 -7.41 -4.68
N ALA A 33 4.90 -6.33 -5.12
CA ALA A 33 4.46 -5.25 -4.23
C ALA A 33 3.40 -5.74 -3.24
N LEU A 34 2.39 -6.49 -3.69
CA LEU A 34 1.36 -7.09 -2.84
C LEU A 34 1.97 -8.03 -1.79
N ASN A 35 2.95 -8.85 -2.19
CA ASN A 35 3.66 -9.71 -1.26
C ASN A 35 4.50 -8.91 -0.24
N SER A 36 5.11 -7.80 -0.67
CA SER A 36 5.78 -6.87 0.25
C SER A 36 4.81 -6.33 1.30
N VAL A 37 3.60 -5.91 0.91
CA VAL A 37 2.59 -5.46 1.89
C VAL A 37 2.19 -6.60 2.82
N ALA A 38 1.89 -7.79 2.28
CA ALA A 38 1.48 -8.94 3.06
C ALA A 38 2.54 -9.34 4.10
N THR A 39 3.81 -9.35 3.73
CA THR A 39 4.93 -9.68 4.64
C THR A 39 5.13 -8.63 5.73
N THR A 40 4.97 -7.34 5.43
CA THR A 40 5.02 -6.27 6.44
C THR A 40 3.85 -6.39 7.41
N MET A 41 2.63 -6.59 6.90
CA MET A 41 1.40 -6.59 7.70
C MET A 41 1.19 -7.88 8.51
N ASN A 42 1.54 -9.03 7.95
CA ASN A 42 1.35 -10.32 8.61
C ASN A 42 2.50 -10.71 9.53
N ASN A 43 3.49 -9.84 9.75
CA ASN A 43 4.58 -10.10 10.68
C ASN A 43 4.23 -9.57 12.07
N PRO A 44 3.87 -10.44 13.04
CA PRO A 44 3.40 -9.97 14.34
C PRO A 44 4.47 -9.23 15.13
N ARG A 45 5.77 -9.45 14.85
CA ARG A 45 6.86 -8.72 15.52
C ARG A 45 6.91 -7.24 15.14
N ARG A 46 6.24 -6.83 14.04
CA ARG A 46 6.12 -5.42 13.66
C ARG A 46 5.08 -4.68 14.50
N PHE A 47 4.16 -5.43 15.11
CA PHE A 47 3.03 -4.91 15.88
C PHE A 47 2.89 -5.60 17.24
N ASP A 48 3.98 -6.18 17.78
CA ASP A 48 3.94 -6.89 19.06
C ASP A 48 3.49 -5.98 20.22
N PHE A 49 3.74 -4.67 20.10
CA PHE A 49 3.19 -3.67 20.99
C PHE A 49 1.66 -3.63 20.98
N VAL A 50 1.02 -3.71 19.81
CA VAL A 50 -0.45 -3.75 19.68
C VAL A 50 -0.98 -4.99 20.39
N TYR A 51 -0.40 -6.17 20.11
CA TYR A 51 -0.86 -7.42 20.70
C TYR A 51 -0.66 -7.49 22.22
N LEU A 52 0.47 -6.99 22.73
CA LEU A 52 0.77 -7.00 24.16
C LEU A 52 -0.06 -5.94 24.91
N TRP A 53 -0.16 -4.71 24.40
CA TRP A 53 -0.91 -3.64 25.08
C TRP A 53 -2.42 -3.87 25.04
N HIS A 54 -2.94 -4.54 24.01
CA HIS A 54 -4.35 -4.93 23.94
C HIS A 54 -4.64 -6.23 24.72
N GLY A 55 -3.64 -6.84 25.36
CA GLY A 55 -3.79 -8.06 26.15
C GLY A 55 -4.12 -9.31 25.33
N LEU A 56 -3.91 -9.26 24.00
CA LEU A 56 -4.08 -10.42 23.12
C LEU A 56 -2.96 -11.44 23.33
N TRP A 57 -1.75 -10.95 23.62
CA TRP A 57 -0.57 -11.75 23.90
C TRP A 57 -0.11 -11.57 25.35
N SER A 58 0.54 -12.60 25.89
CA SER A 58 1.26 -12.52 27.16
C SER A 58 2.66 -13.12 27.01
N ILE A 59 3.62 -12.62 27.78
CA ILE A 59 4.99 -13.10 27.72
C ILE A 59 5.11 -14.34 28.60
N SER A 60 5.59 -15.45 28.03
CA SER A 60 5.76 -16.70 28.76
C SER A 60 6.81 -16.56 29.87
N ALA A 61 6.63 -17.30 30.97
CA ALA A 61 7.50 -17.24 32.15
C ALA A 61 8.96 -17.62 31.89
N GLY A 62 9.26 -18.28 30.76
CA GLY A 62 10.61 -18.67 30.34
C GLY A 62 11.30 -17.68 29.39
N TYR A 63 10.63 -16.59 29.00
CA TYR A 63 11.18 -15.60 28.07
C TYR A 63 11.48 -14.29 28.78
N SER A 64 12.64 -13.68 28.46
CA SER A 64 13.00 -12.37 28.98
C SER A 64 12.07 -11.31 28.41
N GLN A 65 11.35 -10.61 29.28
CA GLN A 65 10.37 -9.61 28.84
C GLN A 65 11.08 -8.44 28.12
N PRO A 66 10.58 -7.98 26.96
CA PRO A 66 11.08 -6.77 26.32
C PRO A 66 10.78 -5.56 27.22
N GLN A 67 11.73 -5.19 28.08
CA GLN A 67 11.52 -4.19 29.14
C GLN A 67 11.03 -2.84 28.61
N ALA A 68 11.58 -2.38 27.48
CA ALA A 68 11.14 -1.14 26.84
C ALA A 68 9.65 -1.16 26.49
N LEU A 69 9.12 -2.31 26.05
CA LEU A 69 7.73 -2.44 25.63
C LEU A 69 6.78 -2.57 26.83
N VAL A 70 7.14 -3.40 27.81
CA VAL A 70 6.29 -3.66 28.99
C VAL A 70 6.26 -2.47 29.94
N GLN A 71 7.34 -1.68 30.01
CA GLN A 71 7.41 -0.47 30.83
C GLN A 71 6.99 0.80 30.08
N TYR A 72 6.54 0.71 28.82
CA TYR A 72 6.21 1.86 27.97
C TYR A 72 7.39 2.85 27.79
N ARG A 73 8.61 2.35 27.80
CA ARG A 73 9.86 3.11 27.63
C ARG A 73 10.40 2.96 26.21
N LEU A 74 9.56 3.25 25.23
CA LEU A 74 9.95 3.23 23.83
C LEU A 74 10.81 4.46 23.48
N THR A 75 11.76 4.28 22.59
CA THR A 75 12.58 5.33 21.97
C THR A 75 12.38 5.31 20.46
N ASN A 76 12.89 6.32 19.75
CA ASN A 76 12.77 6.39 18.28
C ASN A 76 13.45 5.23 17.54
N SER A 77 14.34 4.46 18.19
CA SER A 77 14.94 3.27 17.57
C SER A 77 14.04 2.04 17.70
N ASN A 78 13.04 2.05 18.59
CA ASN A 78 12.04 1.00 18.64
C ASN A 78 11.14 1.10 17.40
N TYR A 79 10.88 -0.04 16.75
CA TYR A 79 10.03 -0.14 15.56
C TYR A 79 10.46 0.67 14.32
N GLN A 80 11.66 1.26 14.30
CA GLN A 80 12.19 1.95 13.11
C GLN A 80 12.19 1.06 11.87
N ASN A 81 12.50 -0.23 12.03
CA ASN A 81 12.45 -1.19 10.93
C ASN A 81 11.02 -1.39 10.39
N ALA A 82 10.01 -1.38 11.26
CA ALA A 82 8.61 -1.48 10.83
C ALA A 82 8.21 -0.24 10.04
N PHE A 83 8.53 0.95 10.57
CA PHE A 83 8.32 2.22 9.88
C PHE A 83 8.98 2.22 8.50
N ASN A 84 10.25 1.85 8.40
CA ASN A 84 10.97 1.78 7.11
C ASN A 84 10.33 0.78 6.13
N GLU A 85 9.90 -0.39 6.59
CA GLU A 85 9.27 -1.40 5.74
C GLU A 85 7.94 -0.94 5.17
N PHE A 86 7.15 -0.18 5.93
CA PHE A 86 5.94 0.45 5.40
C PHE A 86 6.24 1.42 4.26
N PHE A 87 7.27 2.27 4.40
CA PHE A 87 7.67 3.18 3.32
C PHE A 87 8.28 2.44 2.13
N ILE A 88 9.02 1.35 2.34
CA ILE A 88 9.49 0.49 1.23
C ILE A 88 8.31 -0.12 0.47
N ALA A 89 7.33 -0.66 1.19
CA ALA A 89 6.12 -1.21 0.57
C ALA A 89 5.31 -0.12 -0.17
N GLY A 90 5.20 1.08 0.40
CA GLY A 90 4.56 2.23 -0.24
C GLY A 90 5.30 2.73 -1.49
N GLN A 91 6.64 2.68 -1.50
CA GLN A 91 7.43 2.98 -2.69
C GLN A 91 7.17 1.96 -3.80
N ASN A 92 7.17 0.66 -3.47
CA ASN A 92 6.89 -0.40 -4.45
C ASN A 92 5.52 -0.22 -5.13
N LEU A 93 4.51 0.23 -4.38
CA LEU A 93 3.19 0.55 -4.92
C LEU A 93 3.19 1.85 -5.74
N THR A 94 3.98 2.85 -5.34
CA THR A 94 4.14 4.10 -6.11
C THR A 94 4.80 3.85 -7.46
N GLU A 95 5.74 2.90 -7.56
CA GLU A 95 6.30 2.49 -8.85
C GLU A 95 5.24 1.91 -9.81
N ILE A 96 4.22 1.23 -9.29
CA ILE A 96 3.11 0.71 -10.09
C ILE A 96 2.24 1.87 -10.61
N GLU A 97 1.92 2.83 -9.74
CA GLU A 97 1.18 4.04 -10.13
C GLU A 97 1.93 4.80 -11.23
N ASN A 98 3.25 4.99 -11.07
CA ASN A 98 4.10 5.65 -12.05
C ASN A 98 4.17 4.87 -13.38
N ALA A 99 4.28 3.54 -13.32
CA ALA A 99 4.35 2.69 -14.51
C ALA A 99 3.00 2.61 -15.27
N ALA A 100 1.88 2.84 -14.58
CA ALA A 100 0.54 2.89 -15.16
C ALA A 100 0.15 4.31 -15.64
N GLU A 101 0.91 5.34 -15.27
CA GLU A 101 0.57 6.73 -15.56
C GLU A 101 0.51 6.99 -17.09
N GLY A 102 -0.61 7.55 -17.53
CA GLY A 102 -0.86 7.82 -18.95
C GLY A 102 -1.15 6.59 -19.81
N VAL A 103 -1.32 5.40 -19.21
CA VAL A 103 -1.64 4.15 -19.91
C VAL A 103 -2.96 3.57 -19.37
N PRO A 104 -4.12 3.95 -19.94
CA PRO A 104 -5.43 3.56 -19.43
C PRO A 104 -5.64 2.04 -19.32
N GLN A 105 -4.94 1.26 -20.16
CA GLN A 105 -4.99 -0.20 -20.08
C GLN A 105 -4.50 -0.74 -18.72
N ASN A 106 -3.68 0.04 -17.99
CA ASN A 106 -3.15 -0.34 -16.68
C ASN A 106 -3.95 0.24 -15.49
N ASP A 107 -5.12 0.84 -15.74
CA ASP A 107 -5.93 1.51 -14.72
C ASP A 107 -6.26 0.63 -13.52
N ASN A 108 -6.56 -0.66 -13.75
CA ASN A 108 -6.82 -1.60 -12.66
C ASN A 108 -5.58 -1.84 -11.77
N PHE A 109 -4.37 -1.91 -12.35
CA PHE A 109 -3.14 -2.04 -11.56
C PHE A 109 -2.89 -0.79 -10.71
N LYS A 110 -3.11 0.40 -11.28
CA LYS A 110 -3.02 1.67 -10.58
C LYS A 110 -4.00 1.73 -9.41
N ALA A 111 -5.26 1.36 -9.64
CA ALA A 111 -6.29 1.37 -8.60
C ALA A 111 -5.95 0.41 -7.44
N ILE A 112 -5.47 -0.80 -7.73
CA ILE A 112 -5.03 -1.74 -6.69
C ILE A 112 -3.87 -1.14 -5.88
N ALA A 113 -2.89 -0.54 -6.55
CA ALA A 113 -1.76 0.09 -5.87
C ALA A 113 -2.20 1.23 -4.94
N MET A 114 -3.13 2.06 -5.39
CA MET A 114 -3.72 3.15 -4.60
C MET A 114 -4.47 2.60 -3.37
N ILE A 115 -5.32 1.57 -3.52
CA ILE A 115 -6.06 0.95 -2.41
C ILE A 115 -5.08 0.39 -1.37
N MET A 116 -4.02 -0.28 -1.81
CA MET A 116 -3.02 -0.87 -0.92
C MET A 116 -2.13 0.19 -0.25
N LYS A 117 -1.84 1.31 -0.91
CA LYS A 117 -1.20 2.48 -0.29
C LYS A 117 -2.06 3.07 0.81
N VAL A 118 -3.37 3.18 0.58
CA VAL A 118 -4.30 3.61 1.63
C VAL A 118 -4.26 2.66 2.83
N TYR A 119 -4.24 1.34 2.59
CA TYR A 119 -4.12 0.36 3.66
C TYR A 119 -2.82 0.52 4.47
N ILE A 120 -1.68 0.76 3.81
CA ILE A 120 -0.40 1.04 4.47
C ILE A 120 -0.48 2.31 5.32
N PHE A 121 -0.94 3.41 4.73
CA PHE A 121 -0.95 4.70 5.42
C PHE A 121 -1.95 4.75 6.58
N GLN A 122 -3.11 4.11 6.45
CA GLN A 122 -4.05 3.96 7.56
C GLN A 122 -3.36 3.30 8.77
N ASN A 123 -2.56 2.25 8.56
CA ASN A 123 -1.84 1.58 9.66
C ASN A 123 -0.65 2.41 10.17
N LEU A 124 0.07 3.12 9.30
CA LEU A 124 1.14 4.04 9.70
C LEU A 124 0.58 5.14 10.62
N VAL A 125 -0.48 5.81 10.20
CA VAL A 125 -1.07 6.91 10.99
C VAL A 125 -1.64 6.40 12.31
N ASP A 126 -2.25 5.21 12.34
CA ASP A 126 -2.76 4.63 13.59
C ASP A 126 -1.67 4.31 14.62
N CYS A 127 -0.46 4.01 14.16
CA CYS A 127 0.65 3.63 15.02
C CYS A 127 1.57 4.81 15.37
N TRP A 128 1.74 5.77 14.46
CA TRP A 128 2.71 6.88 14.60
C TRP A 128 2.09 8.28 14.64
N GLY A 129 0.81 8.44 14.31
CA GLY A 129 0.16 9.74 14.15
C GLY A 129 0.63 10.43 12.88
N ASP A 130 1.13 11.65 13.00
CA ASP A 130 1.67 12.41 11.88
C ASP A 130 2.85 11.67 11.23
N VAL A 131 2.83 11.55 9.90
CA VAL A 131 3.88 10.87 9.12
C VAL A 131 4.09 11.59 7.79
N PRO A 132 5.22 11.37 7.09
CA PRO A 132 5.38 11.86 5.73
C PRO A 132 4.34 11.26 4.79
N TYR A 133 3.52 12.11 4.14
CA TYR A 133 2.43 11.64 3.28
C TYR A 133 2.37 12.39 1.94
N PHE A 134 1.98 13.67 1.91
CA PHE A 134 1.77 14.42 0.66
C PHE A 134 3.07 14.65 -0.12
N GLU A 135 4.19 14.66 0.58
CA GLU A 135 5.53 14.80 0.04
C GLU A 135 6.29 13.47 -0.07
N ALA A 136 5.70 12.37 0.40
CA ALA A 136 6.35 11.06 0.38
C ALA A 136 6.58 10.56 -1.05
N PHE A 137 7.57 9.68 -1.21
CA PHE A 137 7.92 9.00 -2.48
C PHE A 137 8.33 9.91 -3.65
N LYS A 138 8.69 11.17 -3.38
CA LYS A 138 9.16 12.17 -4.37
C LYS A 138 10.69 12.30 -4.43
N SER A 139 11.40 11.22 -4.14
CA SER A 139 12.87 11.21 -4.18
C SER A 139 13.40 11.40 -5.60
N GLY A 140 12.68 10.91 -6.62
CA GLY A 140 12.98 11.16 -8.04
C GLY A 140 12.89 12.64 -8.43
N ASP A 141 12.04 13.41 -7.75
CA ASP A 141 11.89 14.86 -7.93
C ASP A 141 12.88 15.68 -7.07
N GLY A 142 13.79 15.01 -6.36
CA GLY A 142 14.79 15.63 -5.50
C GLY A 142 14.32 15.91 -4.07
N ASN A 143 13.09 15.55 -3.69
CA ASN A 143 12.65 15.69 -2.29
C ASN A 143 13.13 14.49 -1.45
N LEU A 144 14.25 14.71 -0.74
CA LEU A 144 14.86 13.71 0.15
C LEU A 144 14.42 13.85 1.62
N LYS A 145 13.63 14.87 1.95
CA LYS A 145 13.23 15.20 3.32
C LYS A 145 11.76 15.61 3.35
N PRO A 146 10.85 14.66 3.07
CA PRO A 146 9.42 14.97 3.10
C PRO A 146 9.01 15.40 4.51
N LYS A 147 8.19 16.45 4.59
CA LYS A 147 7.61 16.89 5.88
C LYS A 147 6.64 15.86 6.42
N TYR A 148 6.36 15.95 7.71
CA TYR A 148 5.29 15.20 8.36
C TYR A 148 3.99 15.97 8.17
N ASP A 149 2.93 15.27 7.82
CA ASP A 149 1.60 15.84 7.59
C ASP A 149 0.67 15.44 8.74
N ASP A 150 -0.33 16.29 9.01
CA ASP A 150 -1.28 16.09 10.11
C ASP A 150 -2.12 14.82 9.89
N GLN A 151 -2.26 14.01 10.94
CA GLN A 151 -3.00 12.75 10.85
C GLN A 151 -4.44 12.90 10.34
N GLN A 152 -5.14 13.99 10.65
CA GLN A 152 -6.50 14.23 10.17
C GLN A 152 -6.51 14.54 8.68
N GLU A 153 -5.60 15.39 8.20
CA GLU A 153 -5.45 15.70 6.77
C GLU A 153 -5.13 14.43 5.96
N ILE A 154 -4.25 13.57 6.49
CA ILE A 154 -3.94 12.28 5.87
C ILE A 154 -5.21 11.42 5.80
N TYR A 155 -5.93 11.24 6.92
CA TYR A 155 -7.16 10.45 6.96
C TYR A 155 -8.23 10.92 5.97
N GLU A 156 -8.37 12.23 5.78
CA GLU A 156 -9.28 12.81 4.80
C GLU A 156 -8.86 12.48 3.37
N ASP A 157 -7.57 12.60 3.05
CA ASP A 157 -7.06 12.25 1.73
C ASP A 157 -7.14 10.74 1.46
N LEU A 158 -6.94 9.88 2.46
CA LEU A 158 -7.12 8.44 2.30
C LEU A 158 -8.53 8.07 1.81
N VAL A 159 -9.56 8.76 2.31
CA VAL A 159 -10.94 8.57 1.83
C VAL A 159 -11.08 8.99 0.37
N VAL A 160 -10.49 10.13 0.00
CA VAL A 160 -10.48 10.63 -1.39
C VAL A 160 -9.76 9.64 -2.30
N LYS A 161 -8.61 9.09 -1.90
CA LYS A 161 -7.86 8.09 -2.68
C LYS A 161 -8.60 6.79 -2.90
N LEU A 162 -9.40 6.34 -1.92
CA LEU A 162 -10.28 5.19 -2.11
C LEU A 162 -11.39 5.48 -3.13
N ASP A 163 -12.00 6.67 -3.08
CA ASP A 163 -13.02 7.07 -4.04
C ASP A 163 -12.44 7.22 -5.46
N GLU A 164 -11.26 7.82 -5.59
CA GLU A 164 -10.51 7.90 -6.85
C GLU A 164 -10.21 6.50 -7.40
N ALA A 165 -9.66 5.60 -6.58
CA ALA A 165 -9.34 4.24 -7.01
C ALA A 165 -10.58 3.46 -7.46
N MET A 166 -11.69 3.56 -6.72
CA MET A 166 -12.96 2.92 -7.13
C MET A 166 -13.50 3.51 -8.44
N SER A 167 -13.35 4.81 -8.66
CA SER A 167 -13.71 5.48 -9.90
C SER A 167 -12.84 5.00 -11.07
N ILE A 168 -11.54 4.83 -10.88
CA ILE A 168 -10.63 4.26 -11.89
C ILE A 168 -11.10 2.85 -12.29
N ILE A 169 -11.42 1.99 -11.32
CA ILE A 169 -11.93 0.64 -11.60
C ILE A 169 -13.24 0.70 -12.40
N ALA A 170 -14.16 1.59 -12.02
CA ALA A 170 -15.46 1.71 -12.67
C ALA A 170 -15.37 2.24 -14.12
N ASN A 171 -14.33 2.99 -14.43
CA ASN A 171 -14.11 3.62 -15.74
C ASN A 171 -12.99 2.96 -16.55
N ALA A 172 -12.43 1.84 -16.08
CA ALA A 172 -11.39 1.12 -16.79
C ALA A 172 -11.86 0.78 -18.22
N PRO A 173 -10.99 0.94 -19.24
CA PRO A 173 -11.40 0.75 -20.62
C PRO A 173 -11.69 -0.73 -20.91
N ILE A 174 -12.43 -0.99 -21.99
CA ILE A 174 -12.82 -2.37 -22.35
C ILE A 174 -11.62 -3.23 -22.76
N ASP A 175 -10.54 -2.61 -23.23
CA ASP A 175 -9.25 -3.22 -23.56
C ASP A 175 -8.24 -3.12 -22.41
N ALA A 176 -8.71 -2.95 -21.17
CA ALA A 176 -7.84 -3.01 -19.99
C ALA A 176 -7.07 -4.33 -19.93
N GLU A 177 -5.81 -4.24 -19.49
CA GLU A 177 -4.95 -5.40 -19.31
C GLU A 177 -5.56 -6.34 -18.26
N GLU A 178 -5.65 -7.62 -18.61
CA GLU A 178 -6.28 -8.63 -17.77
C GLU A 178 -5.40 -8.95 -16.55
N LEU A 179 -6.04 -8.94 -15.38
CA LEU A 179 -5.48 -9.46 -14.13
C LEU A 179 -5.97 -10.88 -13.88
N ASP A 180 -5.07 -11.69 -13.35
CA ASP A 180 -5.29 -13.09 -12.99
C ASP A 180 -4.55 -13.42 -11.68
N GLU A 181 -4.60 -14.67 -11.24
CA GLU A 181 -3.91 -15.13 -10.02
C GLU A 181 -2.38 -14.96 -10.06
N SER A 182 -1.78 -14.85 -11.25
CA SER A 182 -0.33 -14.67 -11.40
C SER A 182 0.11 -13.22 -11.19
N SER A 183 -0.78 -12.28 -11.49
CA SER A 183 -0.54 -10.83 -11.43
C SER A 183 -1.18 -10.17 -10.21
N ASP A 184 -2.27 -10.73 -9.69
CA ASP A 184 -2.93 -10.34 -8.44
C ASP A 184 -3.05 -11.55 -7.50
N ILE A 185 -2.08 -11.66 -6.59
CA ILE A 185 -2.00 -12.74 -5.61
C ILE A 185 -3.00 -12.62 -4.46
N ILE A 186 -3.87 -11.60 -4.44
CA ILE A 186 -4.81 -11.35 -3.35
C ILE A 186 -6.25 -11.63 -3.79
N CYS A 187 -6.72 -10.98 -4.86
CA CYS A 187 -8.09 -11.13 -5.34
C CYS A 187 -8.17 -11.87 -6.68
N GLY A 188 -7.05 -12.33 -7.24
CA GLY A 188 -7.02 -13.06 -8.51
C GLY A 188 -7.58 -12.26 -9.69
N GLY A 189 -7.46 -10.92 -9.65
CA GLY A 189 -8.02 -10.03 -10.66
C GLY A 189 -9.49 -9.68 -10.46
N ASN A 190 -10.13 -10.14 -9.38
CA ASN A 190 -11.52 -9.80 -9.09
C ASN A 190 -11.65 -8.36 -8.59
N MET A 191 -11.88 -7.44 -9.54
CA MET A 191 -12.01 -6.01 -9.25
C MET A 191 -13.23 -5.65 -8.40
N MET A 192 -14.27 -6.49 -8.37
CA MET A 192 -15.41 -6.28 -7.48
C MET A 192 -15.03 -6.49 -6.02
N ILE A 193 -14.17 -7.48 -5.72
CA ILE A 193 -13.63 -7.67 -4.37
C ILE A 193 -12.73 -6.49 -3.98
N TRP A 194 -11.92 -5.96 -4.90
CA TRP A 194 -11.11 -4.76 -4.67
C TRP A 194 -11.98 -3.53 -4.34
N GLN A 195 -13.07 -3.30 -5.06
CA GLN A 195 -13.99 -2.19 -4.76
C GLN A 195 -14.68 -2.37 -3.39
N LYS A 196 -15.11 -3.60 -3.04
CA LYS A 196 -15.65 -3.89 -1.71
C LYS A 196 -14.62 -3.72 -0.60
N PHE A 197 -13.37 -4.09 -0.85
CA PHE A 197 -12.27 -3.87 0.08
C PHE A 197 -12.01 -2.37 0.28
N ALA A 198 -11.99 -1.59 -0.80
CA ALA A 198 -11.86 -0.14 -0.72
C ALA A 198 -12.98 0.49 0.13
N ASN A 199 -14.24 0.09 -0.09
CA ASN A 199 -15.36 0.52 0.77
C ASN A 199 -15.19 0.09 2.23
N THR A 200 -14.65 -1.10 2.48
CA THR A 200 -14.43 -1.63 3.83
C THR A 200 -13.32 -0.85 4.55
N LEU A 201 -12.24 -0.50 3.84
CA LEU A 201 -11.20 0.39 4.36
C LEU A 201 -11.77 1.79 4.64
N LYS A 202 -12.55 2.34 3.71
CA LYS A 202 -13.23 3.63 3.88
C LYS A 202 -14.11 3.62 5.13
N LEU A 203 -14.93 2.59 5.32
CA LEU A 203 -15.74 2.42 6.52
C LEU A 203 -14.88 2.40 7.81
N ARG A 204 -13.80 1.63 7.82
CA ARG A 204 -12.87 1.57 8.97
C ARG A 204 -12.28 2.96 9.28
N ILE A 205 -11.77 3.64 8.27
CA ILE A 205 -11.17 4.98 8.36
C ILE A 205 -12.19 5.99 8.91
N LEU A 206 -13.45 5.91 8.51
CA LEU A 206 -14.52 6.77 9.01
C LEU A 206 -14.92 6.43 10.46
N ILE A 207 -14.93 5.15 10.83
CA ILE A 207 -15.19 4.71 12.21
C ILE A 207 -14.10 5.22 13.15
N HIS A 208 -12.82 5.19 12.76
CA HIS A 208 -11.73 5.72 13.58
C HIS A 208 -11.90 7.22 13.89
N GLN A 209 -12.57 7.96 13.02
CA GLN A 209 -12.85 9.38 13.19
C GLN A 209 -14.18 9.66 13.90
N SER A 210 -15.01 8.65 14.15
CA SER A 210 -16.35 8.83 14.74
C SER A 210 -16.35 9.39 16.17
N GLY A 211 -15.23 9.24 16.89
CA GLY A 211 -15.05 9.84 18.21
C GLY A 211 -14.65 11.32 18.19
N MET A 212 -14.35 11.89 17.03
CA MET A 212 -13.91 13.27 16.89
C MET A 212 -15.11 14.22 16.78
N SER A 213 -15.12 15.26 17.60
CA SER A 213 -16.19 16.27 17.60
C SER A 213 -16.30 16.97 16.23
N GLY A 214 -17.52 17.11 15.71
CA GLY A 214 -17.80 17.84 14.46
C GLY A 214 -17.63 17.02 13.18
N ARG A 215 -17.36 15.71 13.24
CA ARG A 215 -17.19 14.85 12.06
C ARG A 215 -18.46 14.19 11.53
N ASP A 216 -19.58 14.27 12.26
CA ASP A 216 -20.82 13.52 11.93
C ASP A 216 -21.31 13.72 10.50
N SER A 217 -21.31 14.98 10.02
CA SER A 217 -21.76 15.34 8.67
C SER A 217 -20.81 14.79 7.59
N TYR A 218 -19.50 14.91 7.81
CA TYR A 218 -18.48 14.36 6.92
C TYR A 218 -18.61 12.84 6.81
N ILE A 219 -18.70 12.15 7.95
CA ILE A 219 -18.81 10.67 8.01
C ILE A 219 -20.07 10.21 7.29
N SER A 220 -21.22 10.82 7.59
CA SER A 220 -22.51 10.44 6.98
C SER A 220 -22.49 10.64 5.47
N THR A 221 -21.89 11.74 4.99
CA THR A 221 -21.76 12.03 3.56
C THR A 221 -20.84 11.01 2.87
N ALA A 222 -19.69 10.71 3.47
CA ALA A 222 -18.74 9.76 2.92
C ALA A 222 -19.31 8.32 2.89
N LEU A 223 -20.07 7.91 3.91
CA LEU A 223 -20.71 6.59 3.94
C LEU A 223 -21.80 6.45 2.86
N ALA A 224 -22.53 7.52 2.56
CA ALA A 224 -23.60 7.48 1.56
C ALA A 224 -23.10 7.08 0.15
N THR A 225 -21.80 7.28 -0.16
CA THR A 225 -21.24 6.90 -1.46
C THR A 225 -20.91 5.41 -1.58
N THR A 226 -21.00 4.64 -0.49
CA THR A 226 -20.57 3.23 -0.45
C THR A 226 -21.69 2.23 -0.75
N SER A 227 -22.95 2.68 -0.80
CA SER A 227 -24.13 1.80 -0.80
C SER A 227 -24.34 0.97 -2.06
N SER A 228 -23.84 1.41 -3.22
CA SER A 228 -24.04 0.72 -4.51
C SER A 228 -23.17 -0.54 -4.66
N ILE A 229 -21.94 -0.49 -4.14
CA ILE A 229 -20.95 -1.57 -4.23
C ILE A 229 -21.00 -2.46 -2.99
N GLY A 230 -21.31 -1.88 -1.83
CA GLY A 230 -21.31 -2.57 -0.54
C GLY A 230 -19.91 -2.80 0.02
N TYR A 231 -19.81 -3.67 1.01
CA TYR A 231 -18.57 -3.99 1.74
C TYR A 231 -18.21 -5.47 1.56
N LEU A 232 -17.04 -5.86 2.08
CA LEU A 232 -16.69 -7.28 2.17
C LEU A 232 -17.70 -8.02 3.04
N GLY A 233 -18.33 -9.06 2.47
CA GLY A 233 -19.28 -9.93 3.12
C GLY A 233 -18.66 -11.21 3.70
N ALA A 234 -19.51 -12.06 4.28
CA ALA A 234 -19.09 -13.36 4.76
C ALA A 234 -18.56 -14.24 3.60
N GLY A 235 -17.37 -14.82 3.77
CA GLY A 235 -16.72 -15.64 2.74
C GLY A 235 -15.92 -14.85 1.70
N GLU A 236 -16.01 -13.52 1.69
CA GLU A 236 -15.12 -12.66 0.92
C GLU A 236 -13.92 -12.30 1.81
N SER A 237 -12.71 -12.47 1.29
CA SER A 237 -11.50 -12.21 2.07
C SER A 237 -10.40 -11.70 1.17
N VAL A 238 -9.59 -10.80 1.71
CA VAL A 238 -8.44 -10.18 1.06
C VAL A 238 -7.20 -10.81 1.68
N LEU A 239 -6.92 -12.04 1.25
CA LEU A 239 -5.81 -12.86 1.75
C LEU A 239 -4.75 -12.99 0.67
N SER A 240 -3.48 -12.86 1.05
CA SER A 240 -2.38 -13.10 0.13
C SER A 240 -2.19 -14.60 -0.09
N ASN A 241 -2.24 -15.04 -1.35
CA ASN A 241 -1.88 -16.38 -1.79
C ASN A 241 -0.85 -16.32 -2.93
N PRO A 242 0.46 -16.36 -2.64
CA PRO A 242 1.51 -16.33 -3.66
C PRO A 242 1.67 -17.65 -4.45
N GLY A 243 0.60 -18.45 -4.57
CA GLY A 243 0.60 -19.72 -5.32
C GLY A 243 0.66 -20.99 -4.45
N TYR A 244 0.22 -20.95 -3.19
CA TYR A 244 0.05 -22.17 -2.41
C TYR A 244 -1.16 -22.95 -2.93
N LEU A 245 -0.91 -24.12 -3.50
CA LEU A 245 -1.97 -25.09 -3.77
C LEU A 245 -2.49 -25.64 -2.45
N VAL A 246 -3.81 -25.59 -2.25
CA VAL A 246 -4.45 -26.33 -1.16
C VAL A 246 -4.26 -27.81 -1.46
N SER A 247 -3.26 -28.46 -0.87
CA SER A 247 -3.16 -29.90 -0.93
C SER A 247 -4.32 -30.46 -0.09
N ALA A 248 -5.31 -31.08 -0.73
CA ALA A 248 -6.32 -31.86 -0.03
C ALA A 248 -5.61 -33.03 0.68
N GLY A 249 -5.25 -32.87 1.96
CA GLY A 249 -4.66 -33.97 2.72
C GLY A 249 -3.67 -33.66 3.85
N LYS A 250 -3.63 -32.45 4.43
CA LYS A 250 -3.00 -32.22 5.73
C LYS A 250 -3.81 -31.26 6.58
#